data_AF-A0A1F4JJR6-F1
#
_entry.id   AF-A0A1F4JJR6-F1
#
_cell.length_a   1.000
_cell.length_b   1.000
_cell.length_c   1.000
_cell.angle_alpha   90.00
_cell.angle_beta   90.00
_cell.angle_gamma   90.00
#
_symmetry.space_group_name_H-M   'P 1'
#
loop_
_entity.id
_entity.type
_entity.pdbx_description
1 polymer ?
#
loop_
_entity_poly.entity_id
_entity_poly.type
_entity_poly.pdbx_seq_one_letter_code
_entity_poly.pdbx_strand_id
1 'polypeptide(L)' 'MSQRVIRVADIATTKKSKGLLPVSPATIWRWTREHKFPQPFKLGESVTVWDAAEVEAFIAQRAGGAGQ' A
#
# COMPACT_ATOMS: atom_id res chain seq x y z
N MET A 1 -4.26 5.61 20.36
CA MET A 1 -3.27 4.99 19.46
C MET A 1 -3.27 5.81 18.18
N SER A 2 -2.11 6.33 17.77
CA SER A 2 -2.01 7.23 16.61
C SER A 2 -2.20 6.44 15.33
N GLN A 3 -3.35 6.57 14.66
CA GLN A 3 -3.55 5.97 13.33
C GLN A 3 -2.59 6.62 12.35
N ARG A 4 -1.59 5.85 11.90
CA ARG A 4 -0.70 6.26 10.82
C ARG A 4 -1.37 5.90 9.51
N VAL A 5 -1.49 6.88 8.63
CA VAL A 5 -2.05 6.70 7.30
C VAL A 5 -0.97 6.89 6.27
N ILE A 6 -0.96 6.03 5.26
CA ILE A 6 0.04 6.07 4.18
C ILE A 6 -0.65 6.18 2.83
N ARG A 7 0.03 6.83 1.89
CA ARG A 7 -0.45 7.02 0.51
C ARG A 7 0.15 5.96 -0.39
N VAL A 8 -0.48 5.74 -1.54
CA VAL A 8 0.02 4.80 -2.56
C VAL A 8 1.47 5.08 -2.97
N ALA A 9 1.92 6.33 -2.93
CA ALA A 9 3.30 6.71 -3.26
C ALA A 9 4.34 6.26 -2.21
N ASP A 10 3.91 6.03 -0.97
CA ASP A 10 4.74 5.50 0.12
C ASP A 10 4.80 3.96 0.06
N ILE A 11 3.70 3.35 -0.37
CA ILE A 11 3.56 1.90 -0.54
C ILE A 11 4.30 1.41 -1.78
N ALA A 12 4.12 2.09 -2.92
CA ALA A 12 4.62 1.67 -4.21
C ALA A 12 5.99 2.27 -4.51
N THR A 13 6.94 1.43 -4.91
CA THR A 13 8.23 1.89 -5.42
C THR A 13 8.06 2.52 -6.79
N THR A 14 8.60 3.71 -6.94
CA THR A 14 8.74 4.38 -8.23
C THR A 14 10.22 4.48 -8.58
N LYS A 15 10.53 4.79 -9.84
CA LYS A 15 11.91 5.01 -10.30
C LYS A 15 12.67 6.07 -9.49
N LYS A 16 11.97 6.92 -8.73
CA LYS A 16 12.50 8.04 -7.96
C LYS A 16 12.53 7.80 -6.45
N SER A 17 11.72 6.89 -5.93
CA SER A 17 11.57 6.63 -4.49
C SER A 17 11.35 5.14 -4.21
N LYS A 18 12.09 4.58 -3.25
CA LYS A 18 11.84 3.24 -2.70
C LYS A 18 10.59 3.31 -1.83
N GLY A 19 9.50 2.70 -2.29
CA GLY A 19 8.33 2.46 -1.49
C GLY A 19 8.48 1.14 -0.72
N LEU A 20 7.51 0.86 0.14
CA LEU A 20 7.49 -0.37 0.95
C LEU A 20 7.51 -1.66 0.09
N LEU A 21 6.98 -1.59 -1.13
CA LEU A 21 6.94 -2.70 -2.09
C LEU A 21 7.58 -2.30 -3.43
N PRO A 22 8.36 -3.19 -4.08
CA PRO A 22 8.97 -2.94 -5.40
C PRO A 22 7.94 -3.07 -6.55
N VAL A 23 6.75 -2.49 -6.38
CA VAL A 23 5.67 -2.51 -7.37
C VAL A 23 5.23 -1.11 -7.72
N SER A 24 4.78 -0.91 -8.96
CA SER A 24 4.18 0.34 -9.40
C SER A 24 2.86 0.63 -8.68
N PRO A 25 2.47 1.91 -8.51
CA PRO A 25 1.21 2.28 -7.86
C PRO A 25 -0.03 1.69 -8.56
N ALA A 26 0.02 1.47 -9.87
CA ALA A 26 -1.04 0.77 -10.61
C ALA A 26 -1.30 -0.66 -10.09
N THR A 27 -0.25 -1.36 -9.65
CA THR A 27 -0.37 -2.71 -9.07
C THR A 27 -1.10 -2.66 -7.73
N ILE A 28 -0.82 -1.64 -6.90
CA ILE A 28 -1.53 -1.45 -5.63
C ILE A 28 -3.02 -1.21 -5.88
N TRP A 29 -3.37 -0.34 -6.83
CA TRP A 29 -4.76 -0.13 -7.23
C TRP A 29 -5.43 -1.39 -7.77
N ARG A 30 -4.69 -2.22 -8.50
CA ARG A 30 -5.20 -3.52 -8.99
C ARG A 30 -5.50 -4.46 -7.82
N TRP A 31 -4.58 -4.60 -6.87
CA TRP A 31 -4.80 -5.46 -5.70
C TRP A 31 -5.93 -4.96 -4.80
N THR A 32 -6.07 -3.65 -4.65
CA THR A 32 -7.22 -3.02 -3.98
C THR A 32 -8.53 -3.43 -4.66
N ARG A 33 -8.59 -3.39 -5.99
CA ARG A 33 -9.77 -3.85 -6.76
C ARG A 33 -10.00 -5.36 -6.67
N GLU A 34 -8.93 -6.13 -6.58
CA GLU A 34 -8.98 -7.60 -6.39
C GLU A 34 -9.28 -8.01 -4.93
N HIS A 35 -9.53 -7.06 -4.02
CA HIS A 35 -9.70 -7.31 -2.57
C HIS A 35 -8.52 -8.05 -1.92
N LYS A 36 -7.33 -7.98 -2.54
CA LYS A 36 -6.09 -8.56 -2.02
C LYS A 36 -5.31 -7.58 -1.15
N PHE A 37 -5.56 -6.29 -1.28
CA PHE A 37 -4.90 -5.23 -0.51
C PHE A 37 -5.92 -4.57 0.43
N PRO A 38 -5.50 -3.98 1.57
CA PRO A 38 -6.41 -3.26 2.46
C PRO A 38 -7.21 -2.20 1.71
N GLN A 39 -8.44 -2.00 2.18
CA GLN A 39 -9.36 -1.08 1.51
C GLN A 39 -8.88 0.36 1.72
N PRO A 40 -8.78 1.15 0.65
CA PRO A 40 -8.50 2.57 0.77
C PRO A 40 -9.66 3.27 1.47
N PHE A 41 -9.33 4.27 2.28
CA PHE A 41 -10.31 5.22 2.79
C PHE A 41 -9.93 6.64 2.42
N LYS A 42 -10.93 7.52 2.35
CA LYS A 42 -10.70 8.93 2.07
C LYS A 42 -10.35 9.65 3.36
N LEU A 43 -9.16 10.24 3.42
CA LEU A 43 -8.77 11.16 4.49
C LEU A 43 -9.34 12.57 4.27
N GLY A 44 -9.67 12.90 3.02
CA GLY A 44 -10.26 14.19 2.63
C GLY A 44 -10.90 14.13 1.25
N GLU A 45 -11.27 15.29 0.71
CA GLU A 45 -12.08 15.42 -0.52
C GLU A 45 -11.47 14.73 -1.76
N SER A 46 -10.14 14.63 -1.84
CA SER A 46 -9.43 13.98 -2.96
C SER A 46 -8.23 13.13 -2.52
N VAL A 47 -8.13 12.81 -1.22
CA VAL A 47 -6.95 12.10 -0.68
C VAL A 47 -7.36 10.71 -0.24
N THR A 48 -6.94 9.72 -1.03
CA THR A 48 -7.09 8.31 -0.70
C THR A 48 -5.85 7.81 0.04
N VAL A 49 -6.06 7.23 1.22
CA VAL A 49 -5.02 6.68 2.09
C VAL A 49 -5.36 5.26 2.51
N TRP A 50 -4.35 4.58 3.04
CA TRP A 50 -4.44 3.26 3.65
C TRP A 50 -3.96 3.33 5.09
N ASP A 51 -4.46 2.43 5.91
CA ASP A 51 -3.96 2.27 7.27
C ASP A 51 -2.57 1.64 7.23
N ALA A 52 -1.59 2.26 7.89
CA ALA A 52 -0.22 1.78 7.86
C ALA A 52 -0.10 0.38 8.47
N ALA A 53 -0.83 0.09 9.55
CA ALA A 53 -0.74 -1.19 10.23
C ALA A 53 -1.24 -2.34 9.35
N GLU A 54 -2.36 -2.12 8.65
CA GLU A 54 -2.91 -3.09 7.69
C GLU A 54 -1.95 -3.35 6.52
N VAL A 55 -1.32 -2.29 6.00
CA VAL A 55 -0.37 -2.42 4.90
C VAL A 55 0.91 -3.13 5.34
N GLU A 56 1.46 -2.80 6.50
CA GLU A 56 2.62 -3.49 7.08
C GLU A 56 2.32 -4.97 7.32
N ALA A 57 1.15 -5.30 7.87
CA ALA A 57 0.71 -6.68 8.06
C ALA A 57 0.58 -7.43 6.73
N PHE A 58 0.02 -6.79 5.71
CA PHE A 58 -0.07 -7.36 4.37
C PHE A 58 1.31 -7.61 3.75
N ILE A 59 2.24 -6.66 3.88
CA ILE A 59 3.61 -6.81 3.39
C ILE A 59 4.31 -7.95 4.12
N ALA A 60 4.18 -8.04 5.45
CA ALA A 60 4.74 -9.13 6.23
C ALA A 60 4.21 -10.50 5.78
N GLN A 61 2.91 -10.59 5.46
CA GLN A 61 2.30 -11.81 4.92
C GLN A 61 2.81 -12.15 3.51
N ARG A 62 3.04 -11.16 2.65
CA ARG A 62 3.46 -11.33 1.24
C ARG A 62 4.97 -11.40 1.02
N ALA A 63 5.78 -10.89 1.94
CA ALA A 63 7.23 -10.99 1.90
C ALA A 63 7.71 -12.46 1.91
N GLY A 64 6.86 -13.38 2.39
CA GLY A 64 7.07 -14.84 2.23
C GLY A 64 6.86 -15.37 0.80
N GLY A 65 6.45 -14.54 -0.17
CA GLY A 65 6.14 -14.97 -1.55
C GLY A 65 6.60 -14.01 -2.65
N ALA A 66 7.45 -13.03 -2.34
CA ALA A 66 8.04 -12.10 -3.32
C ALA A 66 9.57 -12.11 -3.19
N GLY A 67 10.15 -13.28 -3.41
CA GLY A 67 11.59 -13.48 -3.56
C GLY A 67 11.85 -14.43 -4.72
N GLN A 68 11.80 -13.91 -5.94
CA GLN A 68 12.63 -14.32 -7.08
C GLN A 68 12.70 -13.19 -8.10
#